data_AF-A0A3P7J4F0-F1
#
_entry.id   AF-A0A3P7J4F0-F1
#
_cell.length_a   1.000
_cell.length_b   1.000
_cell.length_c   1.000
_cell.angle_alpha   90.00
_cell.angle_beta   90.00
_cell.angle_gamma   90.00
#
_symmetry.space_group_name_H-M   'P 1'
#
loop_
_entity.id
_entity.type
_entity.pdbx_description
1 polymer ?
#
loop_
_entity_poly.entity_id
_entity_poly.type
_entity_poly.pdbx_seq_one_letter_code
_entity_poly.pdbx_strand_id
1 'polypeptide(L)'
;MINWTLIFVFILIIHITIAYNYLVYSPLFGYSHAHFMGAIADTLTEAGHNVVGIFTVLMPVLDPDLENRTGVWLTPNVIKIAANNRTAEMFIHKAKYSPGLWNLDPSAYGMIKLSF
;
A
#
# COMPACT_ATOMS: atom_id res chain seq x y z
N MET A 1 -19.66 -46.91 9.94
CA MET A 1 -18.72 -47.05 8.80
C MET A 1 -18.49 -45.66 8.22
N ILE A 2 -17.23 -45.21 8.14
CA ILE A 2 -16.90 -43.90 7.56
C ILE A 2 -17.09 -43.95 6.04
N ASN A 3 -17.83 -42.99 5.49
CA ASN A 3 -18.10 -42.91 4.07
C ASN A 3 -16.99 -42.11 3.38
N TRP A 4 -16.05 -42.81 2.74
CA TRP A 4 -14.88 -42.24 2.07
C TRP A 4 -15.22 -41.24 0.96
N THR A 5 -16.38 -41.39 0.32
CA THR A 5 -16.84 -40.45 -0.71
C THR A 5 -17.11 -39.06 -0.13
N LEU A 6 -17.67 -38.99 1.08
CA LEU A 6 -17.89 -37.71 1.77
C LEU A 6 -16.59 -37.02 2.14
N ILE A 7 -15.58 -37.79 2.56
CA ILE A 7 -14.24 -37.26 2.86
C ILE A 7 -13.58 -36.69 1.60
N PHE A 8 -13.67 -37.40 0.48
CA PHE A 8 -13.09 -36.94 -0.78
C PHE A 8 -13.74 -35.64 -1.29
N VAL A 9 -15.07 -35.54 -1.23
CA VAL A 9 -15.80 -34.32 -1.57
C VAL A 9 -15.41 -33.16 -0.65
N PHE A 10 -15.26 -33.42 0.65
CA PHE A 10 -14.83 -32.40 1.61
C PHE A 10 -13.42 -31.86 1.31
N ILE A 11 -12.47 -32.73 0.95
CA ILE A 11 -11.10 -32.33 0.56
C ILE A 11 -11.09 -31.47 -0.71
N LEU A 12 -11.91 -31.82 -1.71
CA LEU A 12 -12.04 -31.04 -2.94
C LEU A 12 -12.58 -29.63 -2.67
N ILE A 13 -13.58 -29.51 -1.79
CA ILE A 13 -14.14 -28.20 -1.41
C ILE A 13 -13.07 -27.35 -0.71
N ILE A 14 -12.26 -27.93 0.19
CA ILE A 14 -11.15 -27.22 0.84
C ILE A 14 -10.16 -26.69 -0.20
N HIS A 15 -9.80 -27.50 -1.20
CA HIS A 15 -8.83 -27.09 -2.23
C HIS A 15 -9.31 -25.90 -3.06
N ILE A 16 -10.62 -25.80 -3.32
CA ILE A 16 -11.21 -24.67 -4.06
C ILE A 16 -11.24 -23.41 -3.20
N THR A 17 -11.29 -23.55 -1.87
CA THR A 17 -11.29 -22.40 -0.96
C THR A 17 -9.92 -21.82 -0.68
N ILE A 18 -8.82 -22.53 -0.94
CA ILE A 18 -7.46 -22.03 -0.66
C ILE A 18 -7.19 -20.78 -1.52
N ALA A 19 -7.12 -19.63 -0.86
CA ALA A 19 -6.79 -18.37 -1.49
C ALA A 19 -5.27 -18.23 -1.70
N TYR A 20 -4.87 -17.54 -2.75
CA TYR A 20 -3.48 -17.13 -2.94
C TYR A 20 -3.06 -16.13 -1.84
N ASN A 21 -1.80 -16.22 -1.43
CA ASN A 21 -1.21 -15.23 -0.51
C ASN A 21 -0.82 -13.99 -1.31
N TYR A 22 -1.39 -12.85 -0.94
CA TYR A 22 -1.12 -11.56 -1.59
C TYR A 22 -0.41 -10.61 -0.63
N LEU A 23 0.62 -9.94 -1.14
CA LEU A 23 1.31 -8.84 -0.47
C LEU A 23 1.10 -7.58 -1.28
N VAL A 24 0.35 -6.62 -0.73
CA VAL A 24 0.14 -5.31 -1.36
C VAL A 24 1.19 -4.36 -0.83
N TYR A 25 2.10 -3.93 -1.70
CA TYR A 25 3.11 -2.93 -1.37
C TYR A 25 2.58 -1.52 -1.65
N SER A 26 2.35 -0.73 -0.61
CA SER A 26 1.73 0.59 -0.69
C SER A 26 2.57 1.66 0.03
N PRO A 27 3.64 2.18 -0.61
CA PRO A 27 4.40 3.29 -0.05
C PRO A 27 3.55 4.56 0.10
N LEU A 28 3.63 5.18 1.27
CA LEU A 28 2.91 6.38 1.65
C LEU A 28 3.74 7.61 1.27
N PHE A 29 3.63 8.06 0.02
CA PHE A 29 4.25 9.30 -0.47
C PHE A 29 3.28 10.24 -1.21
N GLY A 30 2.06 9.77 -1.45
CA GLY A 30 1.03 10.53 -2.15
C GLY A 30 -0.36 10.00 -1.79
N TYR A 31 -1.27 10.92 -1.51
CA TYR A 31 -2.62 10.59 -1.06
C TYR A 31 -3.41 9.77 -2.08
N SER A 32 -3.36 10.14 -3.36
CA SER A 32 -4.05 9.42 -4.44
C SER A 32 -3.52 8.00 -4.63
N HIS A 33 -2.21 7.82 -4.53
CA HIS A 33 -1.56 6.50 -4.62
C HIS A 33 -1.97 5.61 -3.44
N ALA A 34 -1.89 6.13 -2.21
CA ALA A 34 -2.31 5.40 -1.02
C ALA A 34 -3.80 5.01 -1.07
N HIS A 35 -4.67 5.92 -1.55
CA HIS A 35 -6.09 5.64 -1.71
C HIS A 35 -6.36 4.55 -2.78
N PHE A 36 -5.67 4.58 -3.92
CA PHE A 36 -5.81 3.55 -4.95
C PHE A 36 -5.38 2.18 -4.43
N MET A 37 -4.23 2.10 -3.79
CA MET A 37 -3.71 0.85 -3.23
C MET A 37 -4.56 0.34 -2.06
N GLY A 38 -5.10 1.25 -1.25
CA GLY A 38 -6.03 0.92 -0.19
C GLY A 38 -7.35 0.36 -0.69
N ALA A 39 -7.90 0.91 -1.78
CA ALA A 39 -9.09 0.36 -2.44
C ALA A 39 -8.85 -1.07 -2.98
N ILE A 40 -7.68 -1.34 -3.55
CA ILE A 40 -7.30 -2.71 -3.95
C ILE A 40 -7.27 -3.63 -2.73
N ALA A 41 -6.64 -3.18 -1.64
CA ALA A 41 -6.52 -3.97 -0.41
C ALA A 41 -7.87 -4.28 0.23
N ASP A 42 -8.77 -3.30 0.25
CA ASP A 42 -10.12 -3.46 0.77
C ASP A 42 -10.96 -4.38 -0.13
N THR A 43 -10.85 -4.26 -1.45
CA THR A 43 -11.53 -5.17 -2.40
C THR A 43 -11.07 -6.62 -2.20
N LEU A 44 -9.77 -6.86 -2.01
CA LEU A 44 -9.24 -8.18 -1.73
C LEU A 44 -9.70 -8.72 -0.37
N THR A 45 -9.82 -7.83 0.63
CA THR A 45 -10.36 -8.18 1.95
C THR A 45 -11.84 -8.56 1.87
N GLU A 46 -12.65 -7.79 1.14
CA GLU A 46 -14.07 -8.08 0.91
C GLU A 46 -14.28 -9.41 0.15
N ALA A 47 -13.39 -9.73 -0.79
CA ALA A 47 -13.41 -11.00 -1.52
C ALA A 47 -13.04 -12.22 -0.65
N GLY A 48 -12.68 -12.04 0.63
CA GLY A 48 -12.39 -13.12 1.56
C GLY A 48 -10.94 -13.60 1.56
N HIS A 49 -10.03 -12.92 0.84
CA HIS A 49 -8.60 -13.27 0.83
C HIS A 49 -7.91 -13.10 2.19
N ASN A 50 -8.52 -12.35 3.11
CA ASN A 50 -8.04 -12.18 4.49
C ASN A 50 -8.44 -13.35 5.43
N VAL A 51 -9.50 -14.10 5.11
CA VAL A 51 -10.01 -15.19 5.97
C VAL A 51 -9.47 -16.55 5.51
N VAL A 52 -9.23 -16.73 4.21
CA VAL A 52 -8.82 -18.01 3.63
C VAL A 52 -7.35 -18.05 3.15
N GLY A 53 -6.64 -16.92 3.22
CA GLY A 53 -5.24 -16.79 2.85
C GLY A 53 -4.49 -15.77 3.71
N ILE A 54 -3.15 -15.73 3.60
CA ILE A 54 -2.32 -14.72 4.25
C ILE A 54 -2.31 -13.48 3.36
N PHE A 55 -3.09 -12.47 3.76
CA PHE A 55 -3.13 -11.16 3.12
C PHE A 55 -2.46 -10.10 4.00
N THR A 56 -1.55 -9.30 3.45
CA THR A 56 -0.85 -8.23 4.20
C THR A 56 -0.58 -7.02 3.32
N VAL A 57 -0.71 -5.82 3.90
CA VAL A 57 -0.34 -4.56 3.25
C VAL A 57 0.95 -4.05 3.89
N LEU A 58 2.00 -3.88 3.09
CA LEU A 58 3.28 -3.31 3.51
C LEU A 58 3.34 -1.83 3.13
N MET A 59 3.50 -0.96 4.11
CA MET A 59 3.46 0.49 3.95
C MET A 59 4.74 1.17 4.44
N PRO A 60 5.69 1.44 3.53
CA PRO A 60 6.75 2.39 3.81
C PRO A 60 6.19 3.79 4.04
N VAL A 61 6.43 4.36 5.22
CA VAL A 61 6.07 5.74 5.57
C VAL A 61 7.16 6.66 5.01
N LEU A 62 6.92 7.24 3.83
CA LEU A 62 7.87 8.13 3.16
C LEU A 62 7.55 9.60 3.44
N ASP A 63 6.27 9.91 3.56
CA ASP A 63 5.74 11.20 3.97
C ASP A 63 5.05 11.06 5.33
N PRO A 64 5.57 11.68 6.41
CA PRO A 64 4.98 11.63 7.74
C PRO A 64 3.53 12.13 7.78
N ASP A 65 3.18 13.11 6.93
CA ASP A 65 1.84 13.68 6.90
C ASP A 65 0.78 12.68 6.39
N LEU A 66 1.23 11.62 5.71
CA LEU A 66 0.39 10.57 5.16
C LEU A 66 0.32 9.31 6.04
N GLU A 67 1.00 9.28 7.18
CA GLU A 67 1.02 8.11 8.07
C GLU A 67 -0.40 7.68 8.50
N ASN A 68 -1.29 8.66 8.71
CA ASN A 68 -2.69 8.45 9.08
C ASN A 68 -3.64 8.40 7.87
N ARG A 69 -3.13 8.59 6.65
CA ARG A 69 -3.91 8.62 5.41
C ARG A 69 -3.52 7.46 4.50
N THR A 70 -3.68 6.25 5.03
CA THR A 70 -3.28 5.01 4.35
C THR A 70 -4.20 4.61 3.21
N GLY A 71 -5.45 5.11 3.20
CA GLY A 71 -6.47 4.77 2.20
C GLY A 71 -7.10 3.38 2.38
N VAL A 72 -6.70 2.65 3.43
CA VAL A 72 -7.22 1.33 3.80
C VAL A 72 -8.28 1.49 4.89
N TRP A 73 -9.45 0.90 4.69
CA TRP A 73 -10.59 1.00 5.61
C TRP A 73 -10.95 -0.32 6.27
N LEU A 74 -10.82 -1.44 5.55
CA LEU A 74 -11.30 -2.75 5.99
C LEU A 74 -10.17 -3.71 6.32
N THR A 75 -9.01 -3.56 5.69
CA THR A 75 -7.90 -4.50 5.86
C THR A 75 -7.25 -4.38 7.25
N PRO A 76 -7.25 -5.45 8.08
CA PRO A 76 -6.65 -5.39 9.42
C PRO A 76 -5.14 -5.63 9.42
N ASN A 77 -4.61 -6.36 8.44
CA ASN A 77 -3.20 -6.76 8.39
C ASN A 77 -2.36 -5.71 7.65
N VAL A 78 -2.01 -4.64 8.37
CA VAL A 78 -1.16 -3.55 7.85
C VAL A 78 0.15 -3.50 8.62
N ILE A 79 1.27 -3.61 7.89
CA ILE A 79 2.62 -3.45 8.44
C ILE A 79 3.17 -2.13 7.94
N LYS A 80 3.39 -1.18 8.85
CA LYS A 80 4.08 0.08 8.55
C LYS A 80 5.56 -0.06 8.81
N ILE A 81 6.39 0.42 7.89
CA ILE A 81 7.84 0.48 8.05
C ILE A 81 8.32 1.92 7.86
N ALA A 82 9.24 2.36 8.71
CA ALA A 82 9.85 3.67 8.56
C ALA A 82 10.76 3.71 7.32
N ALA A 83 10.82 4.87 6.64
CA ALA A 83 11.81 5.10 5.61
C ALA A 83 13.23 5.07 6.20
N ASN A 84 14.22 4.67 5.39
CA ASN A 84 15.62 4.86 5.76
C ASN A 84 15.98 6.36 5.75
N ASN A 85 17.06 6.73 6.46
CA ASN A 85 17.46 8.13 6.63
C ASN A 85 17.60 8.88 5.29
N ARG A 86 18.24 8.24 4.30
CA ARG A 86 18.43 8.81 2.96
C ARG A 86 17.10 9.14 2.26
N THR A 87 16.13 8.22 2.32
CA THR A 87 14.83 8.42 1.67
C THR A 87 14.01 9.47 2.42
N ALA A 88 14.05 9.46 3.75
CA ALA A 88 13.42 10.49 4.56
C ALA A 88 13.97 11.89 4.22
N GLU A 89 15.30 12.04 4.13
CA GLU A 89 15.95 13.28 3.70
C GLU A 89 15.52 13.73 2.31
N MET A 90 15.39 12.80 1.35
CA MET A 90 14.88 13.11 0.00
C MET A 90 13.45 13.65 0.03
N PHE A 91 12.56 13.07 0.84
CA PHE A 91 11.18 13.52 0.96
C PHE A 91 11.06 14.87 1.69
N ILE A 92 11.88 15.09 2.71
CA ILE A 92 12.00 16.40 3.39
C ILE A 92 12.48 17.48 2.40
N HIS A 93 13.51 17.16 1.60
CA HIS A 93 14.00 18.06 0.56
C HIS A 93 12.90 18.37 -0.46
N LYS A 94 12.22 17.34 -0.98
CA LYS A 94 11.08 17.51 -1.90
C LYS A 94 9.98 18.39 -1.31
N ALA A 95 9.58 18.16 -0.06
CA ALA A 95 8.55 18.95 0.62
C ALA A 95 8.92 20.44 0.72
N LYS A 96 10.20 20.75 0.94
CA LYS A 96 10.72 22.13 1.01
C LYS A 96 10.55 22.89 -0.31
N TYR A 97 10.84 22.26 -1.45
CA TYR A 97 10.86 22.95 -2.75
C TYR A 97 9.56 22.78 -3.57
N SER A 98 8.76 21.75 -3.29
CA SER A 98 7.49 21.48 -4.01
C SER A 98 6.53 22.67 -4.09
N PRO A 99 6.28 23.46 -3.03
CA PRO A 99 5.37 24.61 -3.11
C PRO A 99 5.84 25.70 -4.08
N GLY A 100 7.17 25.84 -4.25
CA GLY A 100 7.77 26.82 -5.15
C GLY A 100 7.61 26.46 -6.63
N LEU A 101 7.36 25.18 -6.95
CA LEU A 101 7.20 24.71 -8.33
C LEU A 101 6.00 25.35 -9.04
N TRP A 102 4.90 25.57 -8.32
CA TRP A 102 3.68 26.13 -8.90
C TRP A 102 3.79 27.61 -9.28
N ASN A 103 4.74 28.33 -8.66
CA ASN A 103 5.01 29.74 -8.93
C ASN A 103 6.30 29.95 -9.75
N LEU A 104 6.89 28.85 -10.23
CA LEU A 104 8.15 28.89 -10.96
C LEU A 104 7.93 29.44 -12.37
N ASP A 105 8.81 30.33 -12.80
CA ASP A 105 8.95 30.65 -14.23
C ASP A 105 9.43 29.38 -14.96
N PRO A 106 8.74 28.88 -16.00
CA PRO A 106 9.11 27.67 -16.76
C PRO A 106 10.34 27.89 -17.67
N SER A 107 11.30 28.69 -17.22
CA SER A 107 12.58 28.94 -17.86
C SER A 107 13.70 28.18 -17.15
N ALA A 108 14.83 27.96 -17.85
CA ALA A 108 16.03 27.37 -17.23
C ALA A 108 16.50 28.18 -16.01
N TYR A 109 16.32 29.51 -16.04
CA TYR A 109 16.66 30.39 -14.93
C TYR A 109 15.75 30.19 -13.71
N GLY A 110 14.44 29.99 -13.94
CA GLY A 110 13.51 29.59 -12.89
C GLY A 110 13.92 28.29 -12.21
N MET A 111 14.26 27.25 -12.99
CA MET A 111 14.73 25.97 -12.48
C MET A 111 16.01 26.07 -11.63
N ILE A 112 16.96 26.91 -12.04
CA ILE A 112 18.20 27.16 -11.29
C ILE A 112 17.90 27.78 -9.92
N LYS A 113 16.93 28.71 -9.82
CA LYS A 113 16.53 29.32 -8.54
C LYS A 113 15.93 28.32 -7.53
N LEU A 114 15.35 27.21 -7.99
CA LEU A 114 14.82 26.16 -7.11
C LEU A 114 15.93 25.25 -6.55
N SER A 115 17.12 25.28 -7.14
CA SER A 115 18.24 24.40 -6.80
C SER A 115 19.12 24.93 -5.65
N PHE A 116 18.87 26.16 -5.19
CA PHE A 116 19.61 26.87 -4.13
C PHE A 116 18.64 27.34 -3.04
#